data_AF-A0A439D2Z8-F1
#
_entry.id   AF-A0A439D2Z8-F1
#
_cell.length_a   1.000
_cell.length_b   1.000
_cell.length_c   1.000
_cell.angle_alpha   90.00
_cell.angle_beta   90.00
_cell.angle_gamma   90.00
#
_symmetry.space_group_name_H-M   'P 1'
#
loop_
_entity.id
_entity.type
_entity.pdbx_description
1 polymer ?
#
loop_
_entity_poly.entity_id
_entity_poly.type
_entity_poly.pdbx_seq_one_letter_code
_entity_poly.pdbx_strand_id
1 'polypeptide(L)'
;MHWEDPPPYQRQAGPAAFHVRDDGSIDSIPEAVSQPHYRARHRSQPAMVYAGNEPWWKPKYWRKRTWAIVGVIIAVIIIIVVVVPVKVAEANRYPNYSKLDYSLADEYSGSTFFDNFDYFIGYDPAQGFVHYVPKEQAAQLNLTYASESTAVLKVDTSVGPGSEPDASTGRFSVRLESKRQYDNGLFIFDVKHTPFGCGTWPALWLSDQNNWPDNGEIDVMEAVNQATDGNQMTLHTTKGCTVSGVKRKMTGSTLQSNCYNGTNNNAGCGVSGPSDSFGQGYNNVQGGIVAMELRNQGIRMWQFGRDAIPTDITAKQPDPSSWGEAASDFPNTDCNIASHFRNQSIIANIDLCGQYAGSVYAQSGCPSNCTDYVANNPSAFENAFWEFGAFEIYQAK
;
A
#
# COMPACT_ATOMS: atom_id res chain seq x y z
N MET A 1 39.79 -52.01 23.75
CA MET A 1 40.12 -51.41 22.44
C MET A 1 40.68 -50.04 22.71
N HIS A 2 41.87 -49.81 22.14
CA HIS A 2 42.72 -48.64 22.32
C HIS A 2 42.03 -47.37 21.84
N TRP A 3 42.23 -46.28 22.60
CA TRP A 3 42.12 -44.92 22.10
C TRP A 3 43.49 -44.55 21.54
N GLU A 4 43.61 -44.51 20.21
CA GLU A 4 44.75 -43.90 19.52
C GLU A 4 44.37 -42.48 19.11
N ASP A 5 45.20 -41.52 19.49
CA ASP A 5 45.10 -40.12 19.08
C ASP A 5 45.44 -39.97 17.59
N PRO A 6 44.63 -39.25 16.79
CA PRO A 6 45.06 -38.81 15.47
C PRO A 6 46.04 -37.62 15.54
N PRO A 7 46.94 -37.50 14.54
CA PRO A 7 48.19 -36.72 14.57
C PRO A 7 48.02 -35.18 14.46
N PRO A 8 49.08 -34.41 14.78
CA PRO A 8 49.04 -32.95 14.81
C PRO A 8 48.81 -32.31 13.43
N TYR A 9 47.86 -31.37 13.37
CA TYR A 9 47.65 -30.53 12.19
C TYR A 9 48.80 -29.53 12.03
N GLN A 10 49.49 -29.61 10.89
CA GLN A 10 50.56 -28.71 10.50
C GLN A 10 50.02 -27.31 10.15
N ARG A 11 50.71 -26.26 10.63
CA ARG A 11 50.47 -24.89 10.16
C ARG A 11 51.00 -24.75 8.73
N GLN A 12 50.09 -24.65 7.76
CA GLN A 12 50.40 -24.06 6.46
C GLN A 12 50.83 -22.60 6.66
N ALA A 13 51.94 -22.23 6.01
CA ALA A 13 52.43 -20.86 5.96
C ALA A 13 51.41 -19.98 5.22
N GLY A 14 50.83 -19.02 5.96
CA GLY A 14 50.08 -17.93 5.36
C GLY A 14 51.02 -16.94 4.66
N PRO A 15 50.54 -16.24 3.62
CA PRO A 15 51.38 -15.48 2.70
C PRO A 15 52.06 -14.26 3.33
N ALA A 16 53.22 -13.91 2.76
CA ALA A 16 54.08 -12.80 3.15
C ALA A 16 53.32 -11.46 3.24
N ALA A 17 53.57 -10.72 4.32
CA ALA A 17 53.05 -9.38 4.53
C ALA A 17 53.82 -8.38 3.66
N PHE A 18 53.10 -7.64 2.82
CA PHE A 18 53.61 -6.50 2.06
C PHE A 18 52.99 -5.22 2.60
N HIS A 19 53.76 -4.13 2.64
CA HIS A 19 53.28 -2.82 3.05
C HIS A 19 53.11 -1.95 1.80
N VAL A 20 51.90 -1.47 1.55
CA VAL A 20 51.60 -0.52 0.46
C VAL A 20 51.64 0.91 1.05
N ARG A 21 52.31 1.84 0.38
CA ARG A 21 52.32 3.27 0.75
C ARG A 21 51.20 4.03 0.04
N ASP A 22 50.79 5.18 0.57
CA ASP A 22 49.70 6.03 0.06
C ASP A 22 49.94 6.58 -1.38
N ASP A 23 51.09 6.30 -1.98
CA ASP A 23 51.44 6.61 -3.38
C ASP A 23 51.38 5.38 -4.32
N GLY A 24 50.93 4.23 -3.84
CA GLY A 24 50.69 3.03 -4.65
C GLY A 24 51.90 2.16 -4.95
N SER A 25 53.05 2.36 -4.27
CA SER A 25 54.25 1.52 -4.41
C SER A 25 54.37 0.42 -3.32
N ILE A 26 54.96 -0.74 -3.67
CA ILE A 26 55.07 -1.95 -2.83
C ILE A 26 56.54 -2.37 -2.71
N ASP A 27 57.07 -2.50 -1.48
CA ASP A 27 58.41 -3.03 -1.20
C ASP A 27 58.37 -4.39 -0.47
N SER A 28 59.33 -5.26 -0.78
CA SER A 28 59.56 -6.56 -0.13
C SER A 28 60.70 -6.49 0.90
N ILE A 29 60.56 -7.20 2.03
CA ILE A 29 61.60 -7.26 3.07
C ILE A 29 62.40 -8.58 2.92
N PRO A 30 63.74 -8.57 2.78
CA PRO A 30 64.54 -9.80 2.62
C PRO A 30 64.81 -10.54 3.94
N GLU A 31 64.86 -11.87 3.86
CA GLU A 31 65.26 -12.80 4.92
C GLU A 31 66.78 -12.94 5.11
N ALA A 32 67.15 -13.12 6.39
CA ALA A 32 68.24 -13.90 6.97
C ALA A 32 69.72 -13.66 6.58
N VAL A 33 70.53 -13.24 7.57
CA VAL A 33 71.96 -13.56 7.66
C VAL A 33 72.31 -14.03 9.08
N SER A 34 73.19 -15.03 9.13
CA SER A 34 73.61 -15.91 10.22
C SER A 34 74.54 -15.28 11.28
N GLN A 35 74.61 -15.98 12.42
CA GLN A 35 75.28 -15.63 13.69
C GLN A 35 76.80 -15.35 13.62
N PRO A 36 77.32 -14.66 14.64
CA PRO A 36 78.54 -15.12 15.30
C PRO A 36 78.37 -15.32 16.82
N HIS A 37 78.88 -16.45 17.31
CA HIS A 37 79.07 -16.77 18.73
C HIS A 37 80.02 -15.77 19.39
N TYR A 38 79.60 -15.14 20.51
CA TYR A 38 80.52 -14.56 21.49
C TYR A 38 80.09 -14.81 22.94
N ARG A 39 81.11 -15.18 23.72
CA ARG A 39 81.10 -15.61 25.13
C ARG A 39 80.43 -14.62 26.09
N ALA A 40 79.79 -15.21 27.11
CA ALA A 40 79.26 -14.54 28.28
C ALA A 40 80.29 -13.62 28.97
N ARG A 41 79.85 -12.40 29.29
CA ARG A 41 80.37 -11.61 30.41
C ARG A 41 79.20 -11.20 31.29
N HIS A 42 79.22 -11.68 32.53
CA HIS A 42 78.35 -11.21 33.59
C HIS A 42 78.61 -9.71 33.86
N ARG A 43 77.57 -8.91 33.73
CA ARG A 43 77.48 -7.60 34.40
C ARG A 43 76.07 -7.48 34.98
N SER A 44 76.01 -7.36 36.29
CA SER A 44 74.81 -7.26 37.11
C SER A 44 73.89 -6.13 36.62
N GLN A 45 72.67 -6.49 36.22
CA GLN A 45 71.56 -5.54 36.13
C GLN A 45 70.85 -5.50 37.49
N PRO A 46 70.47 -4.30 37.99
CA PRO A 46 69.67 -4.18 39.21
C PRO A 46 68.33 -4.87 39.01
N ALA A 47 67.86 -5.53 40.06
CA ALA A 47 66.57 -6.23 40.09
C ALA A 47 65.46 -5.31 39.55
N MET A 48 64.91 -5.68 38.39
CA MET A 48 63.65 -5.15 37.93
C MET A 48 62.61 -5.64 38.95
N VAL A 49 62.20 -4.74 39.84
CA VAL A 49 61.03 -4.97 40.69
C VAL A 49 59.88 -5.17 39.72
N TYR A 50 59.42 -6.42 39.59
CA TYR A 50 58.10 -6.70 39.06
C TYR A 50 57.12 -6.01 40.01
N ALA A 51 56.73 -4.77 39.70
CA ALA A 51 55.44 -4.28 40.13
C ALA A 51 54.46 -5.34 39.63
N GLY A 52 53.86 -6.08 40.57
CA GLY A 52 52.99 -7.19 40.25
C GLY A 52 52.03 -6.76 39.14
N ASN A 53 51.87 -7.60 38.11
CA ASN A 53 50.78 -7.45 37.16
C ASN A 53 49.49 -7.56 37.98
N GLU A 54 49.02 -6.42 38.48
CA GLU A 54 47.81 -6.36 39.25
C GLU A 54 46.66 -6.75 38.33
N PRO A 55 45.78 -7.64 38.78
CA PRO A 55 44.77 -8.24 37.92
C PRO A 55 43.85 -7.17 37.33
N TRP A 56 43.90 -7.02 36.00
CA TRP A 56 43.13 -6.03 35.23
C TRP A 56 41.62 -6.13 35.45
N TRP A 57 41.13 -7.26 35.94
CA TRP A 57 39.73 -7.52 36.27
C TRP A 57 39.30 -7.01 37.65
N LYS A 58 40.19 -6.47 38.50
CA LYS A 58 39.84 -5.94 39.82
C LYS A 58 39.54 -4.42 39.75
N PRO A 59 38.28 -3.97 39.93
CA PRO A 59 37.88 -2.56 39.75
C PRO A 59 38.61 -1.57 40.68
N LYS A 60 39.09 -2.05 41.83
CA LYS A 60 39.84 -1.27 42.82
C LYS A 60 41.15 -0.68 42.28
N TYR A 61 41.72 -1.25 41.22
CA TYR A 61 43.00 -0.85 40.62
C TYR A 61 42.84 -0.12 39.27
N TRP A 62 41.60 0.14 38.86
CA TRP A 62 41.32 0.83 37.60
C TRP A 62 41.68 2.32 37.66
N ARG A 63 42.33 2.82 36.60
CA ARG A 63 42.62 4.25 36.45
C ARG A 63 41.32 5.03 36.25
N LYS A 64 41.30 6.33 36.60
CA LYS A 64 40.14 7.22 36.38
C LYS A 64 39.61 7.19 34.93
N ARG A 65 40.50 7.05 33.94
CA ARG A 65 40.12 6.90 32.51
C ARG A 65 39.35 5.60 32.23
N THR A 66 39.72 4.49 32.87
CA THR A 66 39.02 3.20 32.74
C THR A 66 37.62 3.30 33.36
N TRP A 67 37.49 3.94 34.53
CA TRP A 67 36.18 4.23 35.13
C TRP A 67 35.31 5.13 34.25
N ALA A 68 35.89 6.15 33.60
CA ALA A 68 35.16 6.99 32.65
C ALA A 68 34.68 6.21 31.42
N ILE A 69 35.53 5.36 30.83
CA ILE A 69 35.17 4.48 29.70
C ILE A 69 34.05 3.53 30.10
N VAL A 70 34.14 2.87 31.26
CA VAL A 70 33.08 1.98 31.74
C VAL A 70 31.80 2.75 32.04
N GLY A 71 31.88 3.95 32.60
CA GLY A 71 30.72 4.81 32.78
C GLY A 71 30.02 5.16 31.46
N VAL A 72 30.79 5.50 30.41
CA VAL A 72 30.26 5.74 29.06
C VAL A 72 29.65 4.48 28.47
N ILE A 73 30.31 3.32 28.59
CA ILE A 73 29.78 2.03 28.11
C ILE A 73 28.47 1.70 28.83
N ILE A 74 28.41 1.84 30.16
CA ILE A 74 27.18 1.61 30.93
C ILE A 74 26.08 2.58 30.49
N ALA A 75 26.39 3.86 30.31
CA ALA A 75 25.42 4.85 29.83
C ALA A 75 24.88 4.47 28.44
N VAL A 76 25.74 4.06 27.51
CA VAL A 76 25.35 3.59 26.18
C VAL A 76 24.49 2.33 26.27
N ILE A 77 24.86 1.35 27.11
CA ILE A 77 24.07 0.14 27.33
C ILE A 77 22.69 0.49 27.89
N ILE A 78 22.60 1.40 28.87
CA ILE A 78 21.32 1.84 29.43
C ILE A 78 20.47 2.53 28.35
N ILE A 79 21.06 3.39 27.52
CA ILE A 79 20.36 4.04 26.40
C ILE A 79 19.82 2.97 25.45
N ILE A 80 20.63 1.98 25.05
CA ILE A 80 20.20 0.90 24.16
C ILE A 80 19.07 0.08 24.80
N VAL A 81 19.22 -0.32 26.06
CA VAL A 81 18.24 -1.13 26.81
C VAL A 81 16.91 -0.40 27.01
N VAL A 82 16.88 0.95 26.99
CA VAL A 82 15.64 1.72 27.07
C VAL A 82 15.08 2.06 25.70
N VAL A 83 15.91 2.56 24.78
CA VAL A 83 15.48 3.05 23.47
C VAL A 83 15.00 1.90 22.58
N VAL A 84 15.68 0.76 22.58
CA VAL A 84 15.31 -0.38 21.71
C VAL A 84 13.92 -0.90 22.06
N PRO A 85 13.57 -1.23 23.32
CA PRO A 85 12.21 -1.67 23.66
C PRO A 85 11.14 -0.63 23.35
N VAL A 86 11.42 0.67 23.57
CA VAL A 86 10.47 1.75 23.24
C VAL A 86 10.23 1.80 21.74
N LYS A 87 11.29 1.80 20.93
CA LYS A 87 11.16 1.83 19.46
C LYS A 87 10.49 0.58 18.91
N VAL A 88 10.76 -0.59 19.50
CA VAL A 88 10.05 -1.84 19.16
C VAL A 88 8.57 -1.75 19.55
N ALA A 89 8.23 -1.19 20.70
CA ALA A 89 6.85 -1.01 21.13
C ALA A 89 6.10 0.00 20.24
N GLU A 90 6.72 1.12 19.90
CA GLU A 90 6.18 2.12 18.97
C GLU A 90 5.91 1.51 17.59
N ALA A 91 6.89 0.80 17.01
CA ALA A 91 6.74 0.13 15.72
C ALA A 91 5.69 -0.99 15.72
N ASN A 92 5.43 -1.61 16.89
CA ASN A 92 4.41 -2.64 17.05
C ASN A 92 3.05 -2.11 17.49
N ARG A 93 2.89 -0.79 17.67
CA ARG A 93 1.61 -0.18 18.01
C ARG A 93 0.59 -0.49 16.91
N TYR A 94 -0.54 -1.04 17.31
CA TYR A 94 -1.62 -1.40 16.42
C TYR A 94 -2.95 -1.09 17.12
N PRO A 95 -3.89 -0.42 16.45
CA PRO A 95 -5.19 -0.12 17.04
C PRO A 95 -5.97 -1.39 17.37
N ASN A 96 -6.73 -1.35 18.46
CA ASN A 96 -7.61 -2.44 18.83
C ASN A 96 -8.95 -2.30 18.10
N TYR A 97 -9.17 -3.12 17.09
CA TYR A 97 -10.46 -3.28 16.43
C TYR A 97 -11.34 -4.23 17.24
N SER A 98 -11.89 -3.73 18.35
CA SER A 98 -12.89 -4.49 19.10
C SER A 98 -14.09 -4.79 18.22
N LYS A 99 -14.66 -5.98 18.38
CA LYS A 99 -15.91 -6.38 17.74
C LYS A 99 -16.98 -5.31 17.98
N LEU A 100 -17.71 -4.99 16.91
CA LEU A 100 -18.94 -4.20 16.95
C LEU A 100 -20.09 -5.04 16.43
N ASP A 101 -21.28 -4.75 16.94
CA ASP A 101 -22.51 -5.26 16.36
C ASP A 101 -23.04 -4.22 15.36
N TYR A 102 -23.23 -4.65 14.12
CA TYR A 102 -23.70 -3.82 13.03
C TYR A 102 -25.20 -4.00 12.77
N SER A 103 -25.86 -2.96 12.28
CA SER A 103 -27.23 -3.01 11.75
C SER A 103 -27.30 -2.29 10.40
N LEU A 104 -28.05 -2.87 9.46
CA LEU A 104 -28.27 -2.29 8.14
C LEU A 104 -28.92 -0.90 8.29
N ALA A 105 -28.28 0.10 7.70
CA ALA A 105 -28.74 1.48 7.72
C ALA A 105 -29.29 1.92 6.36
N ASP A 106 -28.64 1.49 5.26
CA ASP A 106 -29.07 1.75 3.90
C ASP A 106 -28.79 0.55 3.00
N GLU A 107 -29.64 0.37 1.99
CA GLU A 107 -29.45 -0.62 0.92
C GLU A 107 -29.78 0.02 -0.42
N TYR A 108 -28.82 0.00 -1.35
CA TYR A 108 -29.02 0.41 -2.74
C TYR A 108 -29.05 -0.85 -3.59
N SER A 109 -30.24 -1.23 -4.07
CA SER A 109 -30.44 -2.48 -4.79
C SER A 109 -31.63 -2.39 -5.76
N GLY A 110 -31.76 -3.42 -6.60
CA GLY A 110 -32.89 -3.61 -7.48
C GLY A 110 -33.06 -2.54 -8.57
N SER A 111 -34.26 -2.47 -9.12
CA SER A 111 -34.61 -1.53 -10.20
C SER A 111 -34.49 -0.05 -9.80
N THR A 112 -34.43 0.24 -8.50
CA THR A 112 -34.28 1.58 -7.91
C THR A 112 -32.85 1.93 -7.51
N PHE A 113 -31.84 1.10 -7.82
CA PHE A 113 -30.45 1.30 -7.40
C PHE A 113 -29.97 2.74 -7.63
N PHE A 114 -30.15 3.26 -8.86
CA PHE A 114 -29.70 4.59 -9.27
C PHE A 114 -30.52 5.75 -8.70
N ASP A 115 -31.63 5.52 -8.02
CA ASP A 115 -32.40 6.59 -7.38
C ASP A 115 -31.68 7.16 -6.15
N ASN A 116 -30.69 6.43 -5.62
CA ASN A 116 -29.86 6.85 -4.49
C ASN A 116 -28.69 7.76 -4.89
N PHE A 117 -28.51 8.03 -6.20
CA PHE A 117 -27.36 8.77 -6.73
C PHE A 117 -27.79 10.01 -7.52
N ASP A 118 -26.93 11.01 -7.49
CA ASP A 118 -26.90 12.13 -8.41
C ASP A 118 -25.86 11.86 -9.52
N TYR A 119 -26.10 12.41 -10.71
CA TYR A 119 -25.21 12.26 -11.87
C TYR A 119 -24.35 13.52 -11.97
N PHE A 120 -23.03 13.36 -11.86
CA PHE A 120 -22.09 14.42 -12.19
C PHE A 120 -22.10 14.64 -13.72
N ILE A 121 -22.03 15.90 -14.15
CA ILE A 121 -22.13 16.27 -15.56
C ILE A 121 -20.95 17.17 -15.93
N GLY A 122 -20.33 16.86 -17.07
CA GLY A 122 -19.28 17.68 -17.66
C GLY A 122 -17.95 16.94 -17.76
N TYR A 123 -16.87 17.72 -17.79
CA TYR A 123 -15.51 17.22 -17.88
C TYR A 123 -15.02 16.72 -16.52
N ASP A 124 -14.20 15.70 -16.55
CA ASP A 124 -13.63 15.14 -15.32
C ASP A 124 -12.57 16.09 -14.68
N PRO A 125 -12.64 16.33 -13.36
CA PRO A 125 -11.64 17.14 -12.65
C PRO A 125 -10.19 16.63 -12.73
N ALA A 126 -9.98 15.32 -12.88
CA ALA A 126 -8.67 14.69 -13.09
C ALA A 126 -8.23 14.69 -14.57
N GLN A 127 -8.88 15.53 -15.40
CA GLN A 127 -8.54 15.82 -16.79
C GLN A 127 -8.65 14.61 -17.72
N GLY A 128 -9.55 13.69 -17.39
CA GLY A 128 -9.95 12.60 -18.25
C GLY A 128 -10.46 13.05 -19.62
N PHE A 129 -10.22 12.22 -20.63
CA PHE A 129 -10.80 12.32 -21.97
C PHE A 129 -12.21 11.70 -21.99
N VAL A 130 -13.07 12.23 -21.12
CA VAL A 130 -14.41 11.74 -20.85
C VAL A 130 -15.40 12.90 -20.83
N HIS A 131 -16.63 12.62 -21.23
CA HIS A 131 -17.78 13.49 -21.01
C HIS A 131 -18.77 12.75 -20.11
N TYR A 132 -18.91 13.19 -18.86
CA TYR A 132 -19.96 12.65 -17.99
C TYR A 132 -21.31 13.24 -18.37
N VAL A 133 -22.26 12.36 -18.69
CA VAL A 133 -23.57 12.74 -19.24
C VAL A 133 -24.67 12.74 -18.18
N PRO A 134 -25.72 13.58 -18.32
CA PRO A 134 -26.87 13.56 -17.43
C PRO A 134 -27.66 12.23 -17.51
N LYS A 135 -28.48 11.96 -16.48
CA LYS A 135 -29.28 10.73 -16.35
C LYS A 135 -30.13 10.43 -17.60
N GLU A 136 -30.73 11.45 -18.21
CA GLU A 136 -31.57 11.28 -19.40
C GLU A 136 -30.75 10.80 -20.61
N GLN A 137 -29.57 11.39 -20.83
CA GLN A 137 -28.68 10.99 -21.92
C GLN A 137 -28.03 9.63 -21.64
N ALA A 138 -27.67 9.35 -20.38
CA ALA A 138 -27.21 8.03 -19.97
C ALA A 138 -28.26 6.95 -20.29
N ALA A 139 -29.54 7.21 -20.03
CA ALA A 139 -30.61 6.28 -20.39
C ALA A 139 -30.76 6.10 -21.91
N GLN A 140 -30.69 7.19 -22.70
CA GLN A 140 -30.79 7.14 -24.16
C GLN A 140 -29.64 6.35 -24.81
N LEU A 141 -28.42 6.52 -24.29
CA LEU A 141 -27.23 5.80 -24.72
C LEU A 141 -27.08 4.44 -24.01
N ASN A 142 -28.06 4.06 -23.17
CA ASN A 142 -28.06 2.84 -22.36
C ASN A 142 -26.82 2.69 -21.46
N LEU A 143 -26.22 3.79 -20.99
CA LEU A 143 -25.02 3.79 -20.15
C LEU A 143 -25.30 3.40 -18.70
N THR A 144 -26.54 3.58 -18.24
CA THR A 144 -26.97 3.08 -16.92
C THR A 144 -28.33 2.42 -17.00
N TYR A 145 -28.47 1.24 -16.40
CA TYR A 145 -29.75 0.56 -16.23
C TYR A 145 -29.71 -0.39 -15.05
N ALA A 146 -30.85 -0.58 -14.38
CA ALA A 146 -30.98 -1.49 -13.25
C ALA A 146 -32.18 -2.43 -13.42
N SER A 147 -32.08 -3.60 -12.81
CA SER A 147 -33.11 -4.63 -12.73
C SER A 147 -33.16 -5.17 -11.30
N GLU A 148 -34.04 -6.11 -11.02
CA GLU A 148 -34.19 -6.70 -9.67
C GLU A 148 -32.89 -7.28 -9.08
N SER A 149 -31.95 -7.72 -9.91
CA SER A 149 -30.72 -8.37 -9.44
C SER A 149 -29.44 -7.67 -9.85
N THR A 150 -29.48 -6.64 -10.70
CA THR A 150 -28.25 -6.02 -11.21
C THR A 150 -28.42 -4.55 -11.55
N ALA A 151 -27.38 -3.75 -11.32
CA ALA A 151 -27.25 -2.37 -11.75
C ALA A 151 -25.97 -2.21 -12.57
N VAL A 152 -26.08 -1.65 -13.77
CA VAL A 152 -24.97 -1.51 -14.71
C VAL A 152 -24.67 -0.05 -14.98
N LEU A 153 -23.39 0.31 -14.98
CA LEU A 153 -22.84 1.60 -15.41
C LEU A 153 -21.73 1.33 -16.42
N LYS A 154 -21.79 1.90 -17.63
CA LYS A 154 -20.81 1.63 -18.69
C LYS A 154 -20.38 2.87 -19.49
N VAL A 155 -19.25 2.71 -20.17
CA VAL A 155 -18.76 3.65 -21.18
C VAL A 155 -19.54 3.49 -22.48
N ASP A 156 -19.72 4.58 -23.22
CA ASP A 156 -20.38 4.54 -24.53
C ASP A 156 -19.56 3.77 -25.58
N THR A 157 -20.25 2.87 -26.27
CA THR A 157 -19.74 2.08 -27.39
C THR A 157 -20.46 2.40 -28.71
N SER A 158 -21.32 3.42 -28.75
CA SER A 158 -22.16 3.72 -29.91
C SER A 158 -21.66 4.89 -30.76
N VAL A 159 -20.93 5.85 -30.16
CA VAL A 159 -20.41 7.01 -30.90
C VAL A 159 -18.94 6.81 -31.31
N GLY A 160 -18.65 7.15 -32.56
CA GLY A 160 -17.33 7.00 -33.16
C GLY A 160 -17.07 8.03 -34.27
N PRO A 161 -16.02 7.83 -35.08
CA PRO A 161 -15.68 8.75 -36.16
C PRO A 161 -16.85 8.99 -37.11
N GLY A 162 -17.28 10.24 -37.25
CA GLY A 162 -18.40 10.65 -38.11
C GLY A 162 -19.79 10.61 -37.45
N SER A 163 -19.87 10.29 -36.15
CA SER A 163 -21.08 10.56 -35.35
C SER A 163 -21.23 12.06 -35.09
N GLU A 164 -22.46 12.51 -34.80
CA GLU A 164 -22.76 13.90 -34.42
C GLU A 164 -23.64 13.92 -33.17
N PRO A 165 -23.11 14.25 -31.98
CA PRO A 165 -21.69 14.47 -31.69
C PRO A 165 -20.86 13.16 -31.76
N ASP A 166 -19.58 13.27 -32.09
CA ASP A 166 -18.60 12.20 -31.90
C ASP A 166 -17.90 12.30 -30.53
N ALA A 167 -16.90 11.44 -30.32
CA ALA A 167 -16.08 11.42 -29.10
C ALA A 167 -14.77 12.22 -29.24
N SER A 168 -14.66 13.15 -30.21
CA SER A 168 -13.41 13.88 -30.50
C SER A 168 -12.92 14.78 -29.37
N THR A 169 -13.78 15.13 -28.41
CA THR A 169 -13.43 15.92 -27.21
C THR A 169 -13.57 15.13 -25.90
N GLY A 170 -13.93 13.85 -25.98
CA GLY A 170 -14.17 12.98 -24.82
C GLY A 170 -15.27 11.97 -25.11
N ARG A 171 -15.06 10.72 -24.69
CA ARG A 171 -16.07 9.66 -24.85
C ARG A 171 -17.11 9.74 -23.72
N PHE A 172 -18.37 9.43 -24.02
CA PHE A 172 -19.44 9.50 -23.04
C PHE A 172 -19.31 8.40 -21.99
N SER A 173 -19.49 8.76 -20.72
CA SER A 173 -19.49 7.86 -19.57
C SER A 173 -20.39 8.43 -18.48
N VAL A 174 -20.41 7.80 -17.31
CA VAL A 174 -21.21 8.22 -16.16
C VAL A 174 -20.35 8.27 -14.90
N ARG A 175 -20.61 9.28 -14.07
CA ARG A 175 -20.10 9.42 -12.71
C ARG A 175 -21.26 9.67 -11.77
N LEU A 176 -21.45 8.73 -10.84
CA LEU A 176 -22.51 8.76 -9.84
C LEU A 176 -21.94 9.20 -8.50
N GLU A 177 -22.68 10.01 -7.76
CA GLU A 177 -22.38 10.36 -6.37
C GLU A 177 -23.61 10.09 -5.51
N SER A 178 -23.47 9.35 -4.41
CA SER A 178 -24.62 9.01 -3.57
C SER A 178 -25.16 10.26 -2.88
N LYS A 179 -26.48 10.37 -2.83
CA LYS A 179 -27.19 11.48 -2.16
C LYS A 179 -26.93 11.51 -0.66
N ARG A 180 -26.70 10.33 -0.06
CA ARG A 180 -26.37 10.18 1.35
C ARG A 180 -24.86 10.21 1.53
N GLN A 181 -24.44 10.86 2.60
CA GLN A 181 -23.06 10.96 3.05
C GLN A 181 -22.85 10.19 4.36
N TYR A 182 -21.63 9.71 4.57
CA TYR A 182 -21.27 8.84 5.70
C TYR A 182 -19.96 9.29 6.36
N ASP A 183 -19.93 9.31 7.69
CA ASP A 183 -18.70 9.58 8.45
C ASP A 183 -17.97 8.30 8.89
N ASN A 184 -18.71 7.21 8.99
CA ASN A 184 -18.24 5.90 9.41
C ASN A 184 -19.24 4.83 9.01
N GLY A 185 -18.84 3.57 9.12
CA GLY A 185 -19.71 2.43 8.87
C GLY A 185 -18.96 1.24 8.29
N LEU A 186 -19.73 0.19 8.05
CA LEU A 186 -19.30 -0.98 7.30
C LEU A 186 -20.07 -1.01 5.98
N PHE A 187 -19.34 -0.94 4.88
CA PHE A 187 -19.86 -0.85 3.52
C PHE A 187 -19.59 -2.18 2.84
N ILE A 188 -20.64 -2.81 2.32
CA ILE A 188 -20.59 -4.07 1.58
C ILE A 188 -21.03 -3.79 0.16
N PHE A 189 -20.11 -3.92 -0.79
CA PHE A 189 -20.37 -3.73 -2.20
C PHE A 189 -20.38 -5.09 -2.90
N ASP A 190 -21.53 -5.49 -3.43
CA ASP A 190 -21.60 -6.62 -4.36
C ASP A 190 -21.19 -6.17 -5.76
N VAL A 191 -20.00 -6.58 -6.20
CA VAL A 191 -19.42 -6.21 -7.49
C VAL A 191 -19.30 -7.47 -8.33
N LYS A 192 -20.09 -7.57 -9.40
CA LYS A 192 -20.17 -8.74 -10.29
C LYS A 192 -19.22 -8.62 -11.48
N HIS A 193 -18.99 -7.39 -11.93
CA HIS A 193 -18.09 -7.08 -13.03
C HIS A 193 -17.41 -5.73 -12.80
N THR A 194 -16.13 -5.64 -13.16
CA THR A 194 -15.31 -4.43 -13.11
C THR A 194 -14.93 -3.99 -14.54
N PRO A 195 -14.89 -2.69 -14.85
CA PRO A 195 -14.48 -2.20 -16.16
C PRO A 195 -13.00 -2.48 -16.42
N PHE A 196 -12.62 -2.82 -17.65
CA PHE A 196 -11.20 -2.81 -18.03
C PHE A 196 -11.03 -2.58 -19.53
N GLY A 197 -9.85 -2.11 -19.94
CA GLY A 197 -9.52 -1.86 -21.33
C GLY A 197 -8.57 -0.67 -21.48
N CYS A 198 -7.83 -0.64 -22.59
CA CYS A 198 -6.88 0.44 -22.84
C CYS A 198 -7.54 1.82 -22.74
N GLY A 199 -6.97 2.68 -21.91
CA GLY A 199 -7.46 4.03 -21.65
C GLY A 199 -8.53 4.11 -20.57
N THR A 200 -9.02 3.01 -19.98
CA THR A 200 -10.00 3.07 -18.90
C THR A 200 -9.37 3.46 -17.56
N TRP A 201 -10.11 4.21 -16.74
CA TRP A 201 -9.79 4.52 -15.36
C TRP A 201 -11.06 4.43 -14.51
N PRO A 202 -11.50 3.20 -14.18
CA PRO A 202 -12.67 2.98 -13.33
C PRO A 202 -12.35 3.14 -11.84
N ALA A 203 -13.30 3.70 -11.10
CA ALA A 203 -13.21 3.82 -9.64
C ALA A 203 -14.56 3.57 -8.96
N LEU A 204 -14.52 2.84 -7.84
CA LEU A 204 -15.53 2.79 -6.78
C LEU A 204 -14.86 3.31 -5.50
N TRP A 205 -15.31 4.45 -5.01
CA TRP A 205 -14.59 5.22 -4.01
C TRP A 205 -15.53 6.05 -3.15
N LEU A 206 -15.00 6.67 -2.12
CA LEU A 206 -15.72 7.51 -1.18
C LEU A 206 -14.99 8.84 -1.02
N SER A 207 -15.72 9.96 -1.06
CA SER A 207 -15.13 11.29 -0.91
C SER A 207 -16.20 12.36 -0.64
N ASP A 208 -15.79 13.53 -0.16
CA ASP A 208 -16.61 14.75 -0.11
C ASP A 208 -16.11 15.71 -1.19
N GLN A 209 -16.76 15.69 -2.35
CA GLN A 209 -16.32 16.44 -3.53
C GLN A 209 -16.25 17.95 -3.31
N ASN A 210 -17.09 18.50 -2.43
CA ASN A 210 -17.11 19.93 -2.17
C ASN A 210 -15.97 20.38 -1.26
N ASN A 211 -15.34 19.45 -0.55
CA ASN A 211 -14.31 19.74 0.45
C ASN A 211 -13.04 18.89 0.23
N TRP A 212 -12.81 18.37 -0.98
CA TRP A 212 -11.61 17.61 -1.27
C TRP A 212 -10.37 18.54 -1.28
N PRO A 213 -9.23 18.13 -0.68
CA PRO A 213 -8.94 16.87 0.02
C PRO A 213 -9.15 16.95 1.55
N ASP A 214 -9.74 18.03 2.08
CA ASP A 214 -9.87 18.31 3.52
C ASP A 214 -10.72 17.28 4.27
N ASN A 215 -11.69 16.69 3.57
CA ASN A 215 -12.54 15.60 4.09
C ASN A 215 -12.15 14.22 3.54
N GLY A 216 -11.00 14.12 2.87
CA GLY A 216 -10.39 12.86 2.48
C GLY A 216 -11.11 12.11 1.36
N GLU A 217 -10.41 11.11 0.85
CA GLU A 217 -10.84 10.23 -0.23
C GLU A 217 -10.34 8.81 0.03
N ILE A 218 -11.22 7.85 -0.23
CA ILE A 218 -11.01 6.43 0.02
C ILE A 218 -11.34 5.65 -1.26
N ASP A 219 -10.31 5.21 -1.97
CA ASP A 219 -10.45 4.41 -3.17
C ASP A 219 -10.59 2.94 -2.76
N VAL A 220 -11.80 2.40 -2.92
CA VAL A 220 -12.14 1.03 -2.52
C VAL A 220 -11.81 0.05 -3.63
N MET A 221 -12.16 0.41 -4.86
CA MET A 221 -11.63 -0.25 -6.03
C MET A 221 -11.22 0.74 -7.12
N GLU A 222 -9.97 0.68 -7.55
CA GLU A 222 -9.43 1.53 -8.61
C GLU A 222 -8.43 0.74 -9.47
N ALA A 223 -8.48 0.94 -10.78
CA ALA A 223 -7.49 0.41 -11.70
C ALA A 223 -7.35 1.32 -12.93
N VAL A 224 -6.35 1.04 -13.75
CA VAL A 224 -6.13 1.76 -15.01
C VAL A 224 -5.83 0.82 -16.16
N ASN A 225 -6.16 1.26 -17.36
CA ASN A 225 -5.93 0.57 -18.62
C ASN A 225 -6.46 -0.88 -18.59
N GLN A 226 -5.63 -1.86 -18.90
CA GLN A 226 -6.02 -3.27 -18.94
C GLN A 226 -6.21 -3.90 -17.55
N ALA A 227 -6.05 -3.12 -16.47
CA ALA A 227 -6.16 -3.57 -15.08
C ALA A 227 -5.25 -4.76 -14.74
N THR A 228 -4.08 -4.87 -15.38
CA THR A 228 -3.13 -5.97 -15.18
C THR A 228 -2.49 -5.98 -13.79
N ASP A 229 -2.50 -4.84 -13.11
CA ASP A 229 -1.94 -4.68 -11.78
C ASP A 229 -2.94 -5.04 -10.66
N GLY A 230 -4.18 -5.41 -11.02
CA GLY A 230 -5.26 -5.68 -10.07
C GLY A 230 -5.82 -4.41 -9.43
N ASN A 231 -6.51 -4.61 -8.31
CA ASN A 231 -7.16 -3.54 -7.57
C ASN A 231 -6.14 -2.71 -6.79
N GLN A 232 -6.26 -1.38 -6.85
CA GLN A 232 -5.54 -0.45 -5.99
C GLN A 232 -6.50 0.16 -4.97
N MET A 233 -6.17 0.00 -3.70
CA MET A 233 -6.91 0.58 -2.58
C MET A 233 -6.07 1.71 -2.00
N THR A 234 -6.57 2.93 -2.04
CA THR A 234 -5.76 4.13 -1.77
C THR A 234 -6.50 5.10 -0.87
N LEU A 235 -5.74 5.83 -0.05
CA LEU A 235 -6.27 6.98 0.68
C LEU A 235 -5.57 8.28 0.25
N HIS A 236 -6.38 9.33 0.06
CA HIS A 236 -5.89 10.70 -0.13
C HIS A 236 -6.42 11.59 0.98
N THR A 237 -5.53 12.43 1.52
CA THR A 237 -5.80 13.26 2.70
C THR A 237 -5.02 14.57 2.62
N THR A 238 -5.30 15.49 3.54
CA THR A 238 -4.38 16.59 3.89
C THR A 238 -3.13 16.08 4.63
N LYS A 239 -2.19 16.99 4.95
CA LYS A 239 -0.99 16.64 5.74
C LYS A 239 -1.32 15.98 7.08
N GLY A 240 -0.44 15.07 7.53
CA GLY A 240 -0.53 14.48 8.87
C GLY A 240 -1.08 13.05 8.93
N CYS A 241 -1.22 12.39 7.77
CA CYS A 241 -1.64 11.00 7.68
C CYS A 241 -0.59 10.17 6.92
N THR A 242 -0.02 9.17 7.59
CA THR A 242 0.95 8.23 7.01
C THR A 242 0.79 6.84 7.59
N VAL A 243 1.09 5.83 6.78
CA VAL A 243 1.19 4.42 7.18
C VAL A 243 2.63 3.90 7.06
N SER A 244 3.62 4.80 7.02
CA SER A 244 5.03 4.44 6.98
C SER A 244 5.56 4.05 8.36
N GLY A 245 6.24 2.91 8.46
CA GLY A 245 6.84 2.45 9.71
C GLY A 245 5.85 2.01 10.80
N VAL A 246 4.56 1.91 10.47
CA VAL A 246 3.51 1.42 11.38
C VAL A 246 3.22 -0.06 11.11
N LYS A 247 2.78 -0.77 12.15
CA LYS A 247 2.28 -2.14 11.99
C LYS A 247 0.95 -2.13 11.24
N ARG A 248 0.86 -2.96 10.20
CA ARG A 248 -0.35 -3.18 9.38
C ARG A 248 -0.63 -4.68 9.33
N LYS A 249 -1.90 -5.09 9.28
CA LYS A 249 -2.33 -6.49 9.13
C LYS A 249 -3.13 -6.63 7.85
N MET A 250 -2.42 -6.89 6.75
CA MET A 250 -3.02 -6.97 5.42
C MET A 250 -2.30 -7.96 4.52
N THR A 251 -3.01 -8.48 3.53
CA THR A 251 -2.48 -9.39 2.51
C THR A 251 -1.93 -8.68 1.28
N GLY A 252 -2.39 -7.45 1.00
CA GLY A 252 -1.92 -6.63 -0.11
C GLY A 252 -0.51 -6.06 0.07
N SER A 253 0.05 -5.51 -1.01
CA SER A 253 1.40 -4.93 -1.02
C SER A 253 1.34 -3.40 -1.00
N THR A 254 2.19 -2.76 -0.19
CA THR A 254 2.22 -1.28 -0.12
C THR A 254 2.82 -0.69 -1.40
N LEU A 255 2.08 0.21 -2.06
CA LEU A 255 2.56 1.01 -3.18
C LEU A 255 3.20 2.31 -2.68
N GLN A 256 2.49 3.02 -1.81
CA GLN A 256 2.90 4.28 -1.21
C GLN A 256 2.42 4.34 0.24
N SER A 257 3.13 5.07 1.09
CA SER A 257 2.82 5.14 2.53
C SER A 257 2.39 6.50 3.03
N ASN A 258 2.56 7.57 2.24
CA ASN A 258 2.15 8.92 2.62
C ASN A 258 0.81 9.27 1.96
N CYS A 259 -0.22 9.49 2.76
CA CYS A 259 -1.57 9.72 2.27
C CYS A 259 -1.81 11.18 1.85
N TYR A 260 -0.83 12.06 2.02
CA TYR A 260 -0.98 13.49 1.69
C TYR A 260 -1.01 13.72 0.17
N ASN A 261 -2.14 14.26 -0.32
CA ASN A 261 -2.39 14.53 -1.74
C ASN A 261 -1.32 15.46 -2.39
N GLY A 262 -0.68 16.33 -1.61
CA GLY A 262 0.38 17.23 -2.08
C GLY A 262 1.76 16.57 -2.23
N THR A 263 1.87 15.24 -2.13
CA THR A 263 3.12 14.50 -2.31
C THR A 263 3.01 13.45 -3.42
N ASN A 264 4.15 13.05 -4.00
CA ASN A 264 4.24 11.98 -4.99
C ASN A 264 3.24 12.11 -6.16
N ASN A 265 2.97 13.33 -6.63
CA ASN A 265 1.97 13.61 -7.68
C ASN A 265 0.57 13.09 -7.34
N ASN A 266 0.11 13.31 -6.09
CA ASN A 266 -1.17 12.82 -5.60
C ASN A 266 -1.31 11.29 -5.64
N ALA A 267 -0.24 10.53 -5.46
CA ALA A 267 -0.34 9.06 -5.44
C ALA A 267 -1.07 8.49 -4.19
N GLY A 268 -1.28 9.30 -3.15
CA GLY A 268 -1.87 8.84 -1.89
C GLY A 268 -1.04 7.75 -1.20
N CYS A 269 -1.63 7.09 -0.21
CA CYS A 269 -1.05 5.88 0.37
C CYS A 269 -1.79 4.65 -0.17
N GLY A 270 -1.25 4.04 -1.22
CA GLY A 270 -1.88 2.92 -1.92
C GLY A 270 -1.42 1.55 -1.43
N VAL A 271 -2.32 0.57 -1.57
CA VAL A 271 -2.07 -0.86 -1.42
C VAL A 271 -2.56 -1.57 -2.69
N SER A 272 -1.71 -2.37 -3.32
CA SER A 272 -2.10 -3.21 -4.45
C SER A 272 -2.60 -4.57 -3.97
N GLY A 273 -3.72 -5.01 -4.53
CA GLY A 273 -4.19 -6.39 -4.48
C GLY A 273 -3.43 -7.31 -5.46
N PRO A 274 -3.80 -8.59 -5.53
CA PRO A 274 -3.30 -9.50 -6.55
C PRO A 274 -3.85 -9.12 -7.95
N SER A 275 -3.18 -9.53 -9.02
CA SER A 275 -3.54 -9.13 -10.39
C SER A 275 -4.95 -9.53 -10.84
N ASP A 276 -5.53 -10.56 -10.22
CA ASP A 276 -6.89 -11.06 -10.48
C ASP A 276 -7.97 -10.39 -9.60
N SER A 277 -7.59 -9.41 -8.76
CA SER A 277 -8.54 -8.65 -7.94
C SER A 277 -9.29 -7.56 -8.71
N PHE A 278 -9.00 -7.35 -9.99
CA PHE A 278 -9.74 -6.42 -10.85
C PHE A 278 -9.67 -6.91 -12.31
N GLY A 279 -10.54 -6.36 -13.15
CA GLY A 279 -10.56 -6.60 -14.60
C GLY A 279 -10.90 -8.04 -14.95
N GLN A 280 -10.26 -8.55 -16.01
CA GLN A 280 -10.62 -9.85 -16.59
C GLN A 280 -10.57 -11.01 -15.59
N GLY A 281 -9.57 -11.06 -14.70
CA GLY A 281 -9.44 -12.11 -13.69
C GLY A 281 -10.64 -12.13 -12.74
N TYR A 282 -11.00 -10.96 -12.22
CA TYR A 282 -12.14 -10.77 -11.33
C TYR A 282 -13.47 -11.11 -12.02
N ASN A 283 -13.62 -10.68 -13.27
CA ASN A 283 -14.85 -10.87 -14.03
C ASN A 283 -15.07 -12.35 -14.42
N ASN A 284 -13.99 -13.09 -14.71
CA ASN A 284 -14.06 -14.53 -15.05
C ASN A 284 -14.60 -15.39 -13.89
N VAL A 285 -14.45 -14.94 -12.65
CA VAL A 285 -14.98 -15.62 -11.45
C VAL A 285 -16.29 -15.01 -10.95
N GLN A 286 -16.97 -14.21 -11.78
CA GLN A 286 -18.25 -13.55 -11.48
C GLN A 286 -18.15 -12.55 -10.30
N GLY A 287 -16.97 -11.94 -10.16
CA GLY A 287 -16.65 -10.94 -9.16
C GLY A 287 -16.76 -11.45 -7.73
N GLY A 288 -17.35 -10.65 -6.84
CA GLY A 288 -17.44 -10.96 -5.43
C GLY A 288 -17.96 -9.81 -4.56
N ILE A 289 -17.61 -9.85 -3.28
CA ILE A 289 -17.91 -8.78 -2.33
C ILE A 289 -16.63 -7.99 -2.05
N VAL A 290 -16.72 -6.67 -2.12
CA VAL A 290 -15.72 -5.77 -1.55
C VAL A 290 -16.32 -5.10 -0.34
N ALA A 291 -15.68 -5.29 0.82
CA ALA A 291 -16.13 -4.74 2.09
C ALA A 291 -15.14 -3.67 2.56
N MET A 292 -15.62 -2.54 3.06
CA MET A 292 -14.82 -1.49 3.67
C MET A 292 -15.37 -1.17 5.05
N GLU A 293 -14.53 -1.22 6.09
CA GLU A 293 -14.86 -0.75 7.42
C GLU A 293 -14.14 0.58 7.69
N LEU A 294 -14.91 1.67 7.83
CA LEU A 294 -14.41 3.01 8.18
C LEU A 294 -14.72 3.30 9.65
N ARG A 295 -13.67 3.37 10.48
CA ARG A 295 -13.75 3.63 11.93
C ARG A 295 -12.66 4.57 12.39
N ASN A 296 -12.80 5.09 13.61
CA ASN A 296 -11.75 5.91 14.25
C ASN A 296 -10.40 5.17 14.38
N GLN A 297 -10.43 3.83 14.49
CA GLN A 297 -9.24 2.97 14.58
C GLN A 297 -8.47 2.85 13.27
N GLY A 298 -9.10 3.10 12.13
CA GLY A 298 -8.51 2.88 10.82
C GLY A 298 -9.57 2.54 9.77
N ILE A 299 -9.08 2.42 8.53
CA ILE A 299 -9.87 1.98 7.39
C ILE A 299 -9.32 0.63 6.95
N ARG A 300 -10.18 -0.38 6.88
CA ARG A 300 -9.82 -1.74 6.45
C ARG A 300 -10.70 -2.18 5.31
N MET A 301 -10.13 -2.83 4.30
CA MET A 301 -10.88 -3.32 3.15
C MET A 301 -10.62 -4.80 2.92
N TRP A 302 -11.65 -5.54 2.59
CA TRP A 302 -11.59 -6.96 2.23
C TRP A 302 -12.17 -7.16 0.85
N GLN A 303 -11.66 -8.16 0.15
CA GLN A 303 -12.18 -8.59 -1.13
C GLN A 303 -12.35 -10.10 -1.11
N PHE A 304 -13.60 -10.55 -1.17
CA PHE A 304 -13.97 -11.95 -1.16
C PHE A 304 -14.40 -12.35 -2.56
N GLY A 305 -13.80 -13.41 -3.11
CA GLY A 305 -14.29 -14.03 -4.35
C GLY A 305 -15.73 -14.53 -4.18
N ARG A 306 -16.48 -14.63 -5.29
CA ARG A 306 -17.90 -15.03 -5.29
C ARG A 306 -18.18 -16.33 -4.53
N ASP A 307 -17.26 -17.29 -4.59
CA ASP A 307 -17.34 -18.61 -3.95
C ASP A 307 -16.84 -18.64 -2.49
N ALA A 308 -16.26 -17.54 -2.02
CA ALA A 308 -15.64 -17.40 -0.71
C ALA A 308 -16.29 -16.30 0.15
N ILE A 309 -17.50 -15.85 -0.18
CA ILE A 309 -18.22 -14.83 0.57
C ILE A 309 -18.56 -15.37 1.98
N PRO A 310 -18.14 -14.66 3.06
CA PRO A 310 -18.51 -15.01 4.42
C PRO A 310 -20.03 -15.17 4.63
N THR A 311 -20.43 -16.20 5.38
CA THR A 311 -21.85 -16.54 5.56
C THR A 311 -22.63 -15.50 6.36
N ASP A 312 -21.95 -14.75 7.22
CA ASP A 312 -22.50 -13.65 7.99
C ASP A 312 -22.88 -12.44 7.12
N ILE A 313 -22.14 -12.18 6.03
CA ILE A 313 -22.51 -11.18 5.02
C ILE A 313 -23.81 -11.60 4.32
N THR A 314 -23.88 -12.83 3.82
CA THR A 314 -25.10 -13.33 3.14
C THR A 314 -26.31 -13.46 4.07
N ALA A 315 -26.08 -13.62 5.38
CA ALA A 315 -27.10 -13.59 6.42
C ALA A 315 -27.48 -12.16 6.89
N LYS A 316 -26.92 -11.10 6.29
CA LYS A 316 -27.08 -9.68 6.67
C LYS A 316 -26.75 -9.40 8.14
N GLN A 317 -25.77 -10.11 8.70
CA GLN A 317 -25.24 -9.92 10.06
C GLN A 317 -23.71 -9.86 10.04
N PRO A 318 -23.11 -8.95 9.25
CA PRO A 318 -21.67 -8.96 9.03
C PRO A 318 -20.88 -8.69 10.32
N ASP A 319 -19.83 -9.49 10.53
CA ASP A 319 -18.89 -9.42 11.64
C ASP A 319 -17.44 -9.42 11.10
N PRO A 320 -16.88 -8.23 10.82
CA PRO A 320 -15.49 -8.07 10.37
C PRO A 320 -14.44 -8.65 11.32
N SER A 321 -14.77 -8.93 12.59
CA SER A 321 -13.80 -9.54 13.52
C SER A 321 -13.52 -11.01 13.21
N SER A 322 -14.35 -11.64 12.37
CA SER A 322 -14.25 -13.05 11.99
C SER A 322 -13.61 -13.29 10.61
N TRP A 323 -13.42 -12.24 9.79
CA TRP A 323 -13.01 -12.35 8.39
C TRP A 323 -11.50 -12.56 8.15
N GLY A 324 -10.69 -12.48 9.21
CA GLY A 324 -9.23 -12.60 9.10
C GLY A 324 -8.54 -11.31 8.67
N GLU A 325 -7.35 -11.45 8.05
CA GLU A 325 -6.57 -10.29 7.58
C GLU A 325 -7.24 -9.61 6.39
N ALA A 326 -7.20 -8.27 6.40
CA ALA A 326 -7.79 -7.45 5.35
C ALA A 326 -6.93 -7.46 4.08
N ALA A 327 -7.50 -7.12 2.92
CA ALA A 327 -6.75 -6.86 1.71
C ALA A 327 -5.88 -5.59 1.87
N SER A 328 -6.42 -4.56 2.52
CA SER A 328 -5.70 -3.35 2.91
C SER A 328 -6.06 -2.93 4.34
N ASP A 329 -5.10 -2.34 5.04
CA ASP A 329 -5.27 -1.87 6.43
C ASP A 329 -4.57 -0.53 6.61
N PHE A 330 -5.32 0.53 6.86
CA PHE A 330 -4.85 1.89 7.10
C PHE A 330 -5.13 2.28 8.54
N PRO A 331 -4.25 1.88 9.50
CA PRO A 331 -4.50 2.07 10.92
C PRO A 331 -4.31 3.54 11.31
N ASN A 332 -4.99 3.95 12.38
CA ASN A 332 -4.90 5.31 12.89
C ASN A 332 -3.61 5.65 13.66
N THR A 333 -2.62 4.76 13.62
CA THR A 333 -1.37 4.85 14.38
C THR A 333 -0.69 6.21 14.19
N ASP A 334 -0.47 6.60 12.92
CA ASP A 334 0.09 7.90 12.52
C ASP A 334 -0.80 8.60 11.48
N CYS A 335 -2.11 8.39 11.61
CA CYS A 335 -3.13 9.02 10.78
C CYS A 335 -4.43 9.17 11.58
N ASN A 336 -4.85 10.39 11.90
CA ASN A 336 -6.11 10.58 12.63
C ASN A 336 -7.30 10.52 11.66
N ILE A 337 -7.90 9.34 11.52
CA ILE A 337 -9.00 9.06 10.58
C ILE A 337 -10.16 10.05 10.75
N ALA A 338 -10.66 10.25 11.97
CA ALA A 338 -11.81 11.11 12.24
C ALA A 338 -11.57 12.59 11.87
N SER A 339 -10.31 13.03 11.77
CA SER A 339 -9.96 14.38 11.35
C SER A 339 -9.80 14.54 9.83
N HIS A 340 -9.59 13.43 9.12
CA HIS A 340 -9.30 13.41 7.69
C HIS A 340 -10.47 12.90 6.84
N PHE A 341 -11.39 12.10 7.38
CA PHE A 341 -12.48 11.48 6.62
C PHE A 341 -13.83 11.82 7.24
N ARG A 342 -14.66 12.57 6.50
CA ARG A 342 -15.99 13.03 6.90
C ARG A 342 -16.89 13.19 5.68
N ASN A 343 -18.21 13.15 5.87
CA ASN A 343 -19.21 13.42 4.83
C ASN A 343 -18.97 12.66 3.51
N GLN A 344 -18.59 11.40 3.60
CA GLN A 344 -18.19 10.63 2.42
C GLN A 344 -19.41 10.20 1.61
N SER A 345 -19.53 10.70 0.38
CA SER A 345 -20.44 10.17 -0.64
C SER A 345 -19.80 8.95 -1.29
N ILE A 346 -20.57 7.92 -1.60
CA ILE A 346 -20.15 6.80 -2.45
C ILE A 346 -20.15 7.27 -3.90
N ILE A 347 -19.05 7.06 -4.60
CA ILE A 347 -18.85 7.48 -5.99
C ILE A 347 -18.49 6.27 -6.84
N ALA A 348 -19.15 6.12 -7.99
CA ALA A 348 -18.82 5.13 -8.99
C ALA A 348 -18.73 5.80 -10.36
N ASN A 349 -17.59 5.63 -11.03
CA ASN A 349 -17.37 6.20 -12.36
C ASN A 349 -16.45 5.34 -13.22
N ILE A 350 -16.41 5.69 -14.50
CA ILE A 350 -15.38 5.24 -15.43
C ILE A 350 -14.83 6.48 -16.11
N ASP A 351 -13.69 6.96 -15.64
CA ASP A 351 -12.90 7.96 -16.35
C ASP A 351 -12.09 7.30 -17.49
N LEU A 352 -11.53 8.11 -18.38
CA LEU A 352 -10.77 7.67 -19.53
C LEU A 352 -9.51 8.53 -19.69
N CYS A 353 -8.33 7.92 -19.83
CA CYS A 353 -7.05 8.61 -19.89
C CYS A 353 -6.75 9.44 -18.64
N GLY A 354 -6.75 10.77 -18.75
CA GLY A 354 -6.54 11.66 -17.63
C GLY A 354 -5.15 11.59 -17.00
N GLN A 355 -5.06 12.21 -15.83
CA GLN A 355 -3.81 12.34 -15.07
C GLN A 355 -3.22 10.99 -14.66
N TYR A 356 -4.03 9.95 -14.51
CA TYR A 356 -3.54 8.62 -14.15
C TYR A 356 -3.42 7.68 -15.35
N ALA A 357 -4.52 7.10 -15.86
CA ALA A 357 -4.45 6.07 -16.91
C ALA A 357 -3.72 6.55 -18.17
N GLY A 358 -3.89 7.82 -18.53
CA GLY A 358 -3.19 8.45 -19.66
C GLY A 358 -1.67 8.57 -19.45
N SER A 359 -1.23 8.82 -18.21
CA SER A 359 0.20 8.95 -17.87
C SER A 359 0.97 7.64 -17.96
N VAL A 360 0.32 6.51 -17.70
CA VAL A 360 0.91 5.16 -17.73
C VAL A 360 0.52 4.35 -18.97
N TYR A 361 -0.26 4.93 -19.88
CA TYR A 361 -0.84 4.24 -21.04
C TYR A 361 0.21 3.56 -21.93
N ALA A 362 1.33 4.24 -22.20
CA ALA A 362 2.40 3.74 -23.07
C ALA A 362 3.08 2.50 -22.48
N GLN A 363 3.09 2.34 -21.16
CA GLN A 363 3.67 1.19 -20.46
C GLN A 363 2.66 0.04 -20.30
N SER A 364 1.36 0.30 -20.48
CA SER A 364 0.28 -0.70 -20.31
C SER A 364 0.04 -1.58 -21.54
N GLY A 365 0.95 -1.60 -22.52
CA GLY A 365 0.81 -2.44 -23.72
C GLY A 365 -0.33 -2.02 -24.65
N CYS A 366 -0.75 -0.75 -24.58
CA CYS A 366 -1.87 -0.22 -25.33
C CYS A 366 -1.46 0.44 -26.65
N PRO A 367 -2.31 0.38 -27.70
CA PRO A 367 -1.97 0.92 -29.01
C PRO A 367 -2.19 2.44 -29.09
N SER A 368 -1.51 3.10 -30.02
CA SER A 368 -1.62 4.56 -30.25
C SER A 368 -1.30 5.40 -28.99
N ASN A 369 -1.73 6.66 -28.97
CA ASN A 369 -1.88 7.42 -27.73
C ASN A 369 -3.30 7.25 -27.16
N CYS A 370 -3.46 7.57 -25.88
CA CYS A 370 -4.69 7.30 -25.14
C CYS A 370 -5.92 8.01 -25.72
N THR A 371 -5.83 9.32 -25.97
CA THR A 371 -6.99 10.11 -26.44
C THR A 371 -7.43 9.70 -27.83
N ASP A 372 -6.49 9.45 -28.75
CA ASP A 372 -6.82 8.97 -30.10
C ASP A 372 -7.44 7.57 -30.06
N TYR A 373 -6.96 6.69 -29.18
CA TYR A 373 -7.54 5.37 -29.01
C TYR A 373 -8.97 5.46 -28.48
N VAL A 374 -9.18 6.23 -27.41
CA VAL A 374 -10.51 6.43 -26.80
C VAL A 374 -11.49 7.07 -27.78
N ALA A 375 -11.10 8.11 -28.51
CA ALA A 375 -11.98 8.80 -29.46
C ALA A 375 -12.46 7.88 -30.59
N ASN A 376 -11.56 7.05 -31.13
CA ASN A 376 -11.78 6.41 -32.42
C ASN A 376 -12.18 4.92 -32.36
N ASN A 377 -12.16 4.28 -31.18
CA ASN A 377 -12.39 2.84 -31.05
C ASN A 377 -13.56 2.50 -30.10
N PRO A 378 -14.82 2.84 -30.43
CA PRO A 378 -15.96 2.60 -29.55
C PRO A 378 -16.13 1.15 -29.10
N SER A 379 -15.91 0.18 -30.00
CA SER A 379 -16.03 -1.25 -29.67
C SER A 379 -14.97 -1.75 -28.70
N ALA A 380 -13.87 -1.01 -28.47
CA ALA A 380 -12.87 -1.39 -27.47
C ALA A 380 -13.38 -1.29 -26.02
N PHE A 381 -14.50 -0.59 -25.80
CA PHE A 381 -15.09 -0.33 -24.49
C PHE A 381 -16.23 -1.29 -24.13
N GLU A 382 -16.42 -2.39 -24.87
CA GLU A 382 -17.45 -3.40 -24.57
C GLU A 382 -17.31 -4.00 -23.16
N ASN A 383 -16.08 -4.14 -22.66
CA ASN A 383 -15.80 -4.61 -21.30
C ASN A 383 -15.61 -3.47 -20.29
N ALA A 384 -15.82 -2.21 -20.69
CA ALA A 384 -15.70 -1.06 -19.81
C ALA A 384 -17.03 -0.76 -19.11
N PHE A 385 -17.46 -1.70 -18.25
CA PHE A 385 -18.67 -1.55 -17.45
C PHE A 385 -18.52 -2.12 -16.04
N TRP A 386 -19.16 -1.43 -15.10
CA TRP A 386 -19.46 -1.93 -13.77
C TRP A 386 -20.75 -2.73 -13.83
N GLU A 387 -20.77 -3.87 -13.15
CA GLU A 387 -22.01 -4.57 -12.80
C GLU A 387 -22.05 -4.75 -11.28
N PHE A 388 -23.09 -4.21 -10.66
CA PHE A 388 -23.29 -4.24 -9.21
C PHE A 388 -24.52 -5.08 -8.85
N GLY A 389 -24.46 -5.76 -7.71
CA GLY A 389 -25.63 -6.28 -7.01
C GLY A 389 -26.22 -5.23 -6.08
N ALA A 390 -26.19 -5.50 -4.77
CA ALA A 390 -26.58 -4.55 -3.75
C ALA A 390 -25.37 -3.83 -3.12
N PHE A 391 -25.54 -2.56 -2.77
CA PHE A 391 -24.68 -1.87 -1.83
C PHE A 391 -25.38 -1.81 -0.49
N GLU A 392 -24.80 -2.41 0.54
CA GLU A 392 -25.36 -2.44 1.90
C GLU A 392 -24.44 -1.67 2.84
N ILE A 393 -25.00 -0.67 3.52
CA ILE A 393 -24.25 0.16 4.46
C ILE A 393 -24.80 -0.12 5.85
N TYR A 394 -23.90 -0.54 6.74
CA TYR A 394 -24.21 -0.89 8.12
C TYR A 394 -23.60 0.13 9.08
N GLN A 395 -24.33 0.41 10.15
CA GLN A 395 -23.89 1.27 11.24
C GLN A 395 -23.73 0.45 12.53
N ALA A 396 -22.73 0.84 13.33
CA ALA A 396 -22.53 0.25 14.65
C ALA A 396 -23.70 0.61 15.58
N LYS A 397 -24.16 -0.36 16.38
CA LYS A 397 -25.24 -0.17 17.36
C LYS A 397 -24.84 0.66 18.58
#